data_AF-F8C4V9-F1
#
_entry.id   AF-F8C4V9-F1
#
_cell.length_a   1.000
_cell.length_b   1.000
_cell.length_c   1.000
_cell.angle_alpha   90.00
_cell.angle_beta   90.00
_cell.angle_gamma   90.00
#
_symmetry.space_group_name_H-M   'P 1'
#
loop_
_entity.id
_entity.type
_entity.pdbx_description
1 polymer ?
#
loop_
_entity_poly.entity_id
_entity_poly.type
_entity_poly.pdbx_seq_one_letter_code
_entity_poly.pdbx_strand_id
1 'polypeptide(L)'
;MKTWLVYVFGRWIFLSGIAGALLQFLLSDYLRIHTIPAFLLNQFILANVFWFVDKAIFKSHFKIPAFYPLWQIKENVVCADCGEICEGYRLVKTKNYDKLSDPQPEFRCKTCRERKLQELRERGVEV
;
A
#
# COMPACT_ATOMS: atom_id res chain seq x y z
N MET A 1 17.22 0.68 -6.77
CA MET A 1 17.65 -0.35 -7.73
C MET A 1 17.74 -1.76 -7.14
N LYS A 2 18.47 -1.98 -6.03
CA LYS A 2 18.66 -3.32 -5.44
C LYS A 2 17.36 -4.08 -5.14
N THR A 3 16.31 -3.40 -4.71
CA THR A 3 15.07 -4.11 -4.36
C THR A 3 14.18 -4.48 -5.53
N TRP A 4 14.23 -3.71 -6.60
CA TRP A 4 13.48 -4.06 -7.80
C TRP A 4 14.04 -5.37 -8.39
N LEU A 5 15.36 -5.56 -8.28
CA LEU A 5 16.02 -6.83 -8.58
C LEU A 5 15.58 -7.96 -7.62
N VAL A 6 15.54 -7.73 -6.31
CA VAL A 6 15.05 -8.74 -5.35
C VAL A 6 13.60 -9.13 -5.61
N TYR A 7 12.76 -8.16 -5.97
CA TYR A 7 11.37 -8.42 -6.31
C TYR A 7 11.26 -9.21 -7.62
N VAL A 8 11.91 -8.79 -8.70
CA VAL A 8 11.80 -9.50 -9.98
C VAL A 8 12.49 -10.87 -9.94
N PHE A 9 13.71 -10.96 -9.44
CA PHE A 9 14.43 -12.25 -9.43
C PHE A 9 13.94 -13.17 -8.31
N GLY A 10 13.70 -12.66 -7.10
CA GLY A 10 13.27 -13.47 -5.97
C GLY A 10 11.81 -13.92 -6.09
N ARG A 11 10.88 -12.99 -6.29
CA ARG A 11 9.45 -13.33 -6.39
C ARG A 11 9.12 -13.99 -7.73
N TRP A 12 9.46 -13.37 -8.85
CA TRP A 12 8.97 -13.85 -10.15
C TRP A 12 9.73 -15.07 -10.66
N ILE A 13 11.07 -15.05 -10.63
CA ILE A 13 11.86 -16.14 -11.20
C ILE A 13 11.96 -17.30 -10.21
N PHE A 14 12.35 -17.04 -8.96
CA PHE A 14 12.59 -18.10 -7.98
C PHE A 14 11.29 -18.69 -7.42
N LEU A 15 10.36 -17.83 -6.99
CA LEU A 15 9.12 -18.27 -6.34
C LEU A 15 8.05 -18.72 -7.36
N SER A 16 7.78 -17.92 -8.40
CA SER A 16 6.74 -18.27 -9.39
C SER A 16 7.23 -19.25 -10.46
N GLY A 17 8.48 -19.17 -10.88
CA GLY A 17 9.06 -20.10 -11.85
C GLY A 17 9.51 -21.41 -11.21
N ILE A 18 10.64 -21.35 -10.50
CA ILE A 18 11.34 -22.55 -10.02
C ILE A 18 10.53 -23.31 -8.97
N ALA A 19 10.06 -22.63 -7.92
CA ALA A 19 9.30 -23.30 -6.86
C ALA A 19 7.97 -23.86 -7.36
N GLY A 20 7.31 -23.19 -8.30
CA GLY A 20 6.07 -23.70 -8.90
C GLY A 20 6.27 -24.93 -9.78
N ALA A 21 7.35 -24.98 -10.56
CA ALA A 21 7.71 -26.16 -11.34
C ALA A 21 8.10 -27.35 -10.44
N LEU A 22 8.87 -27.10 -9.38
CA LEU A 22 9.25 -28.13 -8.40
C LEU A 22 8.03 -28.66 -7.63
N LEU A 23 7.10 -27.79 -7.26
CA LEU A 23 5.87 -28.20 -6.59
C LEU A 23 4.98 -29.01 -7.53
N GLN A 24 4.88 -28.64 -8.82
CA GLN A 24 4.18 -29.45 -9.82
C GLN A 24 4.79 -30.85 -9.94
N PHE A 25 6.11 -30.93 -10.04
CA PHE A 25 6.84 -32.20 -10.11
C PHE A 25 6.62 -33.06 -8.86
N LEU A 26 6.68 -32.44 -7.67
CA LEU A 26 6.42 -33.15 -6.41
C LEU A 26 4.98 -33.70 -6.35
N LEU A 27 3.99 -32.91 -6.75
CA LEU A 27 2.58 -33.31 -6.69
C LEU A 27 2.24 -34.36 -7.77
N SER A 28 2.71 -34.16 -9.00
CA SER A 28 2.37 -35.01 -10.14
C SER A 28 3.22 -36.28 -10.21
N ASP A 29 4.54 -36.16 -10.11
CA ASP A 29 5.48 -37.26 -10.37
C ASP A 29 5.83 -38.04 -9.09
N TYR A 30 6.07 -37.33 -7.98
CA TYR A 30 6.45 -37.97 -6.71
C TYR A 30 5.23 -38.50 -5.94
N LEU A 31 4.19 -37.69 -5.78
CA LEU A 31 2.95 -38.06 -5.08
C LEU A 31 1.92 -38.77 -5.98
N ARG A 32 2.21 -38.89 -7.28
CA ARG A 32 1.35 -39.55 -8.29
C ARG A 32 -0.09 -39.03 -8.34
N ILE A 33 -0.29 -37.75 -8.05
CA ILE A 33 -1.58 -37.09 -8.23
C ILE A 33 -1.77 -36.85 -9.72
N HIS A 34 -2.98 -37.11 -10.23
CA HIS A 34 -3.29 -36.84 -11.63
C HIS A 34 -3.02 -35.37 -12.00
N THR A 35 -2.59 -35.12 -13.23
CA THR A 35 -2.01 -33.83 -13.65
C THR A 35 -2.91 -32.63 -13.36
N ILE A 36 -4.22 -32.77 -13.60
CA ILE A 36 -5.20 -31.70 -13.39
C ILE A 36 -5.35 -31.33 -11.90
N PRO A 37 -5.68 -32.27 -10.98
CA PRO A 37 -5.74 -31.93 -9.55
C PRO A 37 -4.39 -31.49 -8.98
N ALA A 38 -3.27 -32.04 -9.44
CA ALA A 38 -1.94 -31.61 -9.05
C ALA A 38 -1.70 -30.14 -9.42
N PHE A 39 -2.08 -29.74 -10.64
CA PHE A 39 -1.99 -28.36 -11.10
C PHE A 39 -2.85 -27.41 -10.26
N LEU A 40 -4.11 -27.74 -10.00
CA LEU A 40 -5.00 -26.90 -9.18
C LEU A 40 -4.47 -26.72 -7.76
N LEU A 41 -3.94 -27.80 -7.16
CA LEU A 41 -3.35 -27.76 -5.84
C LEU A 41 -2.06 -26.92 -5.82
N ASN A 42 -1.21 -27.05 -6.84
CA ASN A 42 -0.02 -26.21 -7.02
C ASN A 42 -0.38 -24.73 -7.06
N GLN A 43 -1.36 -24.35 -7.90
CA GLN A 43 -1.83 -22.96 -8.01
C GLN A 43 -2.40 -22.44 -6.68
N PHE A 44 -3.15 -23.27 -5.95
CA PHE A 44 -3.68 -22.88 -4.65
C PHE A 44 -2.57 -22.65 -3.61
N ILE A 45 -1.61 -23.56 -3.51
CA ILE A 45 -0.50 -23.44 -2.55
C ILE A 45 0.36 -22.21 -2.90
N LEU A 46 0.73 -22.04 -4.17
CA LEU A 46 1.50 -20.88 -4.63
C LEU A 46 0.76 -19.57 -4.36
N ALA A 47 -0.56 -19.49 -4.60
CA ALA A 47 -1.33 -18.29 -4.32
C ALA A 47 -1.30 -17.92 -2.82
N ASN A 48 -1.40 -18.91 -1.93
CA ASN A 48 -1.28 -18.68 -0.49
C ASN A 48 0.14 -18.20 -0.13
N VAL A 49 1.18 -18.88 -0.62
CA VAL A 49 2.58 -18.49 -0.38
C VAL A 49 2.86 -17.08 -0.91
N PHE A 50 2.42 -16.75 -2.12
CA PHE A 50 2.57 -15.42 -2.70
C PHE A 50 1.91 -14.37 -1.84
N TRP A 51 0.70 -14.61 -1.32
CA TRP A 51 0.05 -13.66 -0.44
C TRP A 51 0.89 -13.36 0.81
N PHE A 52 1.47 -14.38 1.46
CA PHE A 52 2.31 -14.17 2.64
C PHE A 52 3.65 -13.49 2.30
N VAL A 53 4.31 -13.92 1.22
CA VAL A 53 5.60 -13.37 0.79
C VAL A 53 5.42 -11.93 0.32
N ASP A 54 4.42 -11.65 -0.49
CA ASP A 54 4.08 -10.27 -0.88
C ASP A 54 3.75 -9.46 0.36
N LYS A 55 2.90 -9.95 1.27
CA LYS A 55 2.60 -9.22 2.52
C LYS A 55 3.87 -8.92 3.34
N ALA A 56 4.82 -9.84 3.41
CA ALA A 56 6.10 -9.64 4.10
C ALA A 56 7.02 -8.65 3.36
N ILE A 57 7.15 -8.77 2.03
CA ILE A 57 7.91 -7.85 1.19
C ILE A 57 7.29 -6.46 1.27
N PHE A 58 5.98 -6.33 1.09
CA PHE A 58 5.31 -5.05 1.22
C PHE A 58 5.44 -4.50 2.65
N LYS A 59 5.24 -5.28 3.72
CA LYS A 59 5.40 -4.77 5.10
C LYS A 59 6.85 -4.38 5.48
N SER A 60 7.86 -5.00 4.86
CA SER A 60 9.28 -4.72 5.15
C SER A 60 9.89 -3.68 4.21
N HIS A 61 9.50 -3.72 2.95
CA HIS A 61 10.05 -2.91 1.88
C HIS A 61 9.31 -1.60 1.71
N PHE A 62 8.00 -1.68 1.84
CA PHE A 62 7.31 -0.59 2.49
C PHE A 62 7.43 -0.81 4.00
N LYS A 63 8.52 -0.29 4.57
CA LYS A 63 8.28 0.77 5.55
C LYS A 63 7.46 1.85 4.81
N ILE A 64 6.19 1.57 4.49
CA ILE A 64 5.13 2.55 4.47
C ILE A 64 5.22 2.89 5.93
N PRO A 65 5.88 4.01 6.29
CA PRO A 65 5.59 4.50 7.61
C PRO A 65 4.06 4.71 7.54
N ALA A 66 3.33 4.68 8.63
CA ALA A 66 1.88 4.92 8.59
C ALA A 66 1.55 6.40 8.15
N PHE A 67 2.08 6.89 7.03
CA PHE A 67 2.71 8.21 6.82
C PHE A 67 2.72 8.70 5.38
N TYR A 68 2.12 7.98 4.45
CA TYR A 68 1.56 8.78 3.38
C TYR A 68 0.55 9.69 4.06
N PRO A 69 0.68 11.02 3.92
CA PRO A 69 -0.24 11.94 4.54
C PRO A 69 -1.65 11.49 4.16
N LEU A 70 -2.44 11.07 5.14
CA LEU A 70 -3.79 10.60 4.89
C LEU A 70 -4.61 11.83 4.52
N TRP A 71 -4.89 11.97 3.23
CA TRP A 71 -5.70 13.04 2.71
C TRP A 71 -7.15 12.60 2.61
N GLN A 72 -8.04 13.43 3.13
CA GLN A 72 -9.46 13.39 2.79
C GLN A 72 -9.73 14.48 1.77
N ILE A 73 -10.31 14.11 0.64
CA ILE A 73 -10.71 15.02 -0.43
C ILE A 73 -12.22 14.93 -0.55
N LYS A 74 -12.90 16.08 -0.58
CA LYS A 74 -14.35 16.18 -0.78
C LYS A 74 -14.65 17.31 -1.76
N GLU A 75 -15.63 17.07 -2.62
CA GLU A 75 -16.16 18.08 -3.53
C GLU A 75 -17.22 18.95 -2.83
N ASN A 76 -17.44 20.17 -3.36
CA ASN A 76 -18.48 21.10 -2.90
C ASN A 76 -18.46 21.42 -1.40
N VAL A 77 -17.27 21.59 -0.82
CA VAL A 77 -17.11 21.99 0.58
C VAL A 77 -16.76 23.46 0.71
N VAL A 78 -17.28 24.09 1.75
CA VAL A 78 -16.96 25.48 2.10
C VAL A 78 -15.58 25.50 2.75
N CYS A 79 -14.64 26.24 2.15
CA CYS A 79 -13.30 26.38 2.70
C CYS A 79 -13.33 27.08 4.06
N ALA A 80 -12.66 26.51 5.06
CA ALA A 80 -12.60 27.09 6.42
C ALA A 80 -11.89 28.45 6.48
N ASP A 81 -11.00 28.75 5.52
CA ASP A 81 -10.20 29.99 5.55
C ASP A 81 -10.77 31.07 4.59
N CYS A 82 -11.22 30.71 3.38
CA CYS A 82 -11.72 31.67 2.39
C CYS A 82 -13.24 31.69 2.19
N GLY A 83 -13.99 30.71 2.72
CA GLY A 83 -15.44 30.62 2.58
C GLY A 83 -15.96 30.25 1.19
N GLU A 84 -15.08 30.07 0.19
CA GLU A 84 -15.49 29.66 -1.15
C GLU A 84 -15.88 28.17 -1.20
N ILE A 85 -16.83 27.85 -2.07
CA ILE A 85 -17.21 26.46 -2.40
C ILE A 85 -16.16 25.90 -3.36
N CYS A 86 -15.47 24.86 -2.93
CA CYS A 86 -14.34 24.30 -3.66
C CYS A 86 -14.21 22.79 -3.42
N GLU A 87 -13.29 22.17 -4.16
CA GLU A 87 -12.75 20.88 -3.77
C GLU A 87 -11.83 21.08 -2.54
N GLY A 88 -12.26 20.53 -1.42
CA GLY A 88 -11.58 20.72 -0.15
C GLY A 88 -10.72 19.52 0.22
N TYR A 89 -9.53 19.86 0.68
CA TYR A 89 -8.49 18.94 1.08
C TYR A 89 -8.29 19.05 2.59
N ARG A 90 -8.20 17.90 3.24
CA ARG A 90 -7.92 17.80 4.67
C ARG A 90 -6.80 16.80 4.91
N LEU A 91 -5.77 17.26 5.60
CA LEU A 91 -4.72 16.40 6.13
C LEU A 91 -5.23 15.78 7.43
N VAL A 92 -5.37 14.46 7.45
CA VAL A 92 -5.93 13.72 8.59
C VAL A 92 -4.82 13.14 9.46
N LYS A 93 -3.78 12.57 8.84
CA LYS A 93 -2.71 11.90 9.60
C LYS A 93 -1.38 11.92 8.86
N THR A 94 -0.30 12.17 9.58
CA THR A 94 1.11 11.99 9.15
C THR A 94 1.91 11.34 10.28
N LYS A 95 3.25 11.36 10.23
CA LYS A 95 4.13 10.82 11.29
C LYS A 95 3.81 11.32 12.67
N ASN A 96 3.66 12.63 12.75
CA ASN A 96 3.68 13.42 13.96
C ASN A 96 2.47 14.36 13.99
N TYR A 97 1.42 14.00 13.27
CA TYR A 97 0.16 14.71 13.20
C TYR A 97 -0.97 13.69 13.10
N ASP A 98 -1.91 13.71 14.05
CA ASP A 98 -3.08 12.85 14.02
C ASP A 98 -4.33 13.68 14.35
N LYS A 99 -5.24 13.73 13.40
CA LYS A 99 -6.54 14.41 13.47
C LYS A 99 -7.70 13.48 13.09
N LEU A 100 -7.53 12.16 13.23
CA LEU A 100 -8.59 11.18 12.96
C LEU A 100 -9.85 11.44 13.81
N SER A 101 -9.66 11.85 15.07
CA SER A 101 -10.76 12.04 16.05
C SER A 101 -11.25 13.49 16.16
N ASP A 102 -10.86 14.38 15.24
CA ASP A 102 -11.28 15.79 15.30
C ASP A 102 -12.80 15.91 15.05
N PRO A 103 -13.61 16.40 16.02
CA PRO A 103 -15.06 16.48 15.89
C PRO A 103 -15.53 17.54 14.88
N GLN A 104 -14.66 18.47 14.48
CA GLN A 104 -14.96 19.50 13.48
C GLN A 104 -13.98 19.41 12.29
N PRO A 105 -14.31 18.66 11.23
CA PRO A 105 -13.41 18.48 10.10
C PRO A 105 -13.33 19.75 9.23
N GLU A 106 -12.21 20.44 9.32
CA GLU A 106 -11.91 21.60 8.47
C GLU A 106 -11.37 21.17 7.10
N PHE A 107 -12.06 21.57 6.04
CA PHE A 107 -11.61 21.40 4.66
C PHE A 107 -11.10 22.72 4.11
N ARG A 108 -10.04 22.67 3.30
CA ARG A 108 -9.40 23.85 2.71
C ARG A 108 -9.26 23.69 1.19
N CYS A 109 -9.49 24.76 0.46
CA CYS A 109 -9.23 24.80 -0.99
C CYS A 109 -7.73 24.57 -1.28
N LYS A 110 -7.38 24.31 -2.55
CA LYS A 110 -6.00 24.00 -2.95
C LYS A 110 -4.98 25.08 -2.52
N THR A 111 -5.32 26.36 -2.65
CA THR A 111 -4.44 27.49 -2.28
C THR A 111 -4.30 27.64 -0.76
N CYS A 112 -5.40 27.57 0.00
CA CYS A 112 -5.37 27.63 1.47
C CYS A 112 -4.67 26.41 2.08
N ARG A 113 -4.80 25.23 1.45
CA ARG A 113 -4.10 24.00 1.83
C ARG A 113 -2.58 24.19 1.76
N GLU A 114 -2.08 24.77 0.67
CA GLU A 114 -0.63 24.98 0.48
C GLU A 114 -0.05 25.90 1.56
N ARG A 115 -0.74 27.00 1.89
CA ARG A 115 -0.36 27.87 3.00
C ARG A 115 -0.32 27.11 4.32
N LYS A 116 -1.36 26.32 4.61
CA LYS A 116 -1.42 25.53 5.85
C LYS A 116 -0.34 24.46 5.92
N LEU A 117 -0.02 23.83 4.80
CA LEU A 117 1.07 22.86 4.70
C LEU A 117 2.42 23.48 5.01
N GLN A 118 2.66 24.71 4.55
CA GLN A 118 3.89 25.43 4.84
C GLN A 118 4.01 25.74 6.34
N GLU A 119 2.94 26.23 6.98
CA GLU A 119 2.90 26.41 8.44
C GLU A 119 3.18 25.10 9.21
N LEU A 120 2.60 23.99 8.74
CA LEU A 120 2.80 22.69 9.38
C LEU A 120 4.24 22.20 9.23
N ARG A 121 4.88 22.44 8.08
CA ARG A 121 6.30 22.13 7.87
C ARG A 121 7.21 22.97 8.76
N GLU A 122 6.91 24.26 8.92
CA GLU A 122 7.63 25.15 9.84
C GLU A 122 7.51 24.69 11.29
N ARG A 123 6.37 24.10 11.67
CA ARG A 123 6.15 23.47 12.98
C ARG A 123 6.79 22.09 13.12
N GLY A 124 7.52 21.62 12.11
CA GLY A 124 8.20 20.33 12.11
C GLY A 124 7.31 19.13 11.80
N VAL A 125 6.08 19.34 11.30
CA VAL A 125 5.23 18.24 10.83
C VAL A 125 5.79 17.68 9.52
N GLU A 126 6.03 16.38 9.47
CA GLU A 126 6.46 15.71 8.25
C GLU A 126 5.23 15.51 7.33
N VAL A 127 5.11 16.34 6.29
CA VAL A 127 4.02 16.32 5.28
C VAL A 127 4.49 16.16 3.86
#